data_AF-J9GIJ8-F1
#
_entry.id   AF-J9GIJ8-F1
#
_cell.length_a   1.000
_cell.length_b   1.000
_cell.length_c   1.000
_cell.angle_alpha   90.00
_cell.angle_beta   90.00
_cell.angle_gamma   90.00
#
_symmetry.space_group_name_H-M   'P 1'
#
loop_
_entity.id
_entity.type
_entity.pdbx_description
1 polymer ?
#
loop_
_entity_poly.entity_id
_entity_poly.type
_entity_poly.pdbx_seq_one_letter_code
_entity_poly.pdbx_strand_id
1 'polypeptide(L)'
;MLNATTYGWSSTPTVAHCFTKSVIYDKQPFNPTDTVVFDKPGQYTLRFEGKYNASGNTHVWSNKHGVTFTQDFASGDGRVTYQTGSLIYFKVIATKQVTVLP
;
A
#
# COMPACT_ATOMS: atom_id res chain seq x y z
N MET A 1 8.12 -19.78 -1.79
CA MET A 1 8.62 -19.19 -0.52
C MET A 1 7.47 -18.47 0.16
N LEU A 2 7.26 -18.72 1.46
CA LEU A 2 6.13 -18.19 2.25
C LEU A 2 6.20 -16.66 2.47
N ASN A 3 7.31 -16.02 2.09
CA ASN A 3 7.63 -14.64 2.50
C ASN A 3 7.54 -13.66 1.32
N ALA A 4 6.88 -14.04 0.22
CA ALA A 4 6.83 -13.21 -0.96
C ALA A 4 5.78 -12.10 -0.82
N THR A 5 6.22 -10.84 -0.68
CA THR A 5 5.32 -9.69 -0.72
C THR A 5 4.88 -9.40 -2.14
N THR A 6 3.58 -9.14 -2.34
CA THR A 6 3.01 -8.69 -3.62
C THR A 6 2.31 -7.37 -3.43
N TYR A 7 2.54 -6.41 -4.32
CA TYR A 7 1.82 -5.14 -4.30
C TYR A 7 1.53 -4.61 -5.70
N GLY A 8 0.65 -3.62 -5.79
CA GLY A 8 0.36 -2.89 -7.01
C GLY A 8 -0.21 -1.50 -6.74
N TRP A 9 -0.15 -0.67 -7.79
CA TRP A 9 -0.73 0.66 -7.83
C TRP A 9 -1.89 0.69 -8.83
N SER A 10 -2.90 1.50 -8.54
CA SER A 10 -3.97 1.84 -9.47
C SER A 10 -4.38 3.30 -9.28
N SER A 11 -4.98 3.91 -10.29
CA SER A 11 -5.45 5.28 -10.20
C SER A 11 -6.76 5.49 -10.94
N THR A 12 -7.52 6.49 -10.49
CA THR A 12 -8.73 6.98 -11.16
C THR A 12 -8.63 8.50 -11.30
N PRO A 13 -8.57 9.05 -12.53
CA PRO A 13 -8.40 8.36 -13.82
C PRO A 13 -7.11 7.52 -13.90
N THR A 14 -7.09 6.52 -14.79
CA THR A 14 -5.91 5.67 -15.02
C THR A 14 -4.76 6.48 -15.60
N VAL A 15 -3.57 6.35 -15.02
CA VAL A 15 -2.34 6.97 -15.56
C VAL A 15 -1.26 5.91 -15.81
N ALA A 16 -0.13 6.31 -16.40
CA ALA A 16 0.99 5.41 -16.64
C ALA A 16 1.73 5.12 -15.33
N HIS A 17 1.86 3.83 -15.00
CA HIS A 17 2.48 3.38 -13.75
C HIS A 17 3.71 2.53 -14.08
N CYS A 18 4.87 2.96 -13.61
CA CYS A 18 6.11 2.19 -13.69
C CYS A 18 6.48 1.74 -12.28
N PHE A 19 6.21 0.48 -11.96
CA PHE A 19 6.56 -0.12 -10.68
C PHE A 19 7.40 -1.36 -10.86
N THR A 20 8.24 -1.63 -9.86
CA THR A 20 9.05 -2.85 -9.87
C THR A 20 8.18 -4.00 -9.39
N LYS A 21 7.89 -4.97 -10.28
CA LYS A 21 7.25 -6.24 -9.89
C LYS A 21 8.28 -7.13 -9.17
N SER A 22 8.62 -6.78 -7.93
CA SER A 22 9.56 -7.54 -7.13
C SER A 22 8.89 -8.22 -5.96
N VAL A 23 9.32 -9.45 -5.70
CA VAL A 23 9.06 -10.13 -4.44
C VAL A 23 10.02 -9.54 -3.41
N ILE A 24 9.49 -8.83 -2.41
CA ILE A 24 10.30 -8.36 -1.28
C ILE A 24 10.38 -9.50 -0.27
N TYR A 25 11.60 -9.92 0.08
CA TYR A 25 11.90 -10.98 1.03
C TYR A 25 12.28 -10.42 2.41
N ASP A 26 11.87 -11.09 3.49
CA ASP A 26 12.14 -10.67 4.87
C ASP A 26 13.62 -10.39 5.19
N LYS A 27 14.56 -11.08 4.51
CA LYS A 27 16.00 -10.95 4.75
C LYS A 27 16.69 -9.88 3.90
N GLN A 28 15.92 -9.18 3.06
CA GLN A 28 16.37 -8.04 2.27
C GLN A 28 15.26 -6.98 2.32
N PRO A 29 15.18 -6.18 3.39
CA PRO A 29 14.22 -5.07 3.46
C PRO A 29 14.59 -4.07 2.36
N PHE A 30 13.98 -4.24 1.21
CA PHE A 30 14.07 -3.32 0.09
C PHE A 30 12.77 -2.52 0.10
N ASN A 31 12.89 -1.21 0.28
CA ASN A 31 11.78 -0.28 0.08
C ASN A 31 11.77 0.05 -1.42
N PRO A 32 10.90 -0.58 -2.24
CA PRO A 32 10.85 -0.24 -3.64
C PRO A 32 10.46 1.23 -3.79
N THR A 33 11.16 1.92 -4.69
CA THR A 33 10.75 3.24 -5.15
C THR A 33 10.02 3.05 -6.46
N ASP A 34 8.72 3.35 -6.47
CA ASP A 34 7.90 3.30 -7.69
C ASP A 34 7.63 4.71 -8.21
N THR A 35 7.36 4.83 -9.50
CA THR A 35 7.04 6.11 -10.15
C THR A 35 5.66 6.05 -10.80
N VAL A 36 4.81 7.03 -10.45
CA VAL A 36 3.50 7.26 -11.06
C VAL A 36 3.59 8.57 -11.83
N VAL A 37 3.25 8.54 -13.12
CA VAL A 37 3.36 9.71 -14.01
C VAL A 37 1.96 10.21 -14.36
N PHE A 38 1.66 11.44 -14.00
CA PHE A 38 0.44 12.14 -14.40
C PHE A 38 0.75 13.05 -15.60
N ASP A 39 0.16 12.77 -16.74
CA ASP A 39 0.43 13.46 -18.01
C ASP A 39 -0.48 14.67 -18.27
N LYS A 40 -1.53 14.83 -17.46
CA LYS A 40 -2.55 15.87 -17.63
C LYS A 40 -2.90 16.52 -16.29
N PRO A 41 -3.23 17.83 -16.29
CA PRO A 41 -3.83 18.48 -15.13
C PRO A 41 -5.17 17.82 -14.76
N GLY A 42 -5.48 17.78 -13.46
CA GLY A 42 -6.71 17.19 -12.97
C GLY A 42 -6.62 16.66 -11.54
N GLN A 43 -7.73 16.08 -11.08
CA GLN A 43 -7.80 15.38 -9.81
C GLN A 43 -7.73 13.87 -10.03
N TYR A 44 -6.89 13.22 -9.25
CA TYR A 44 -6.65 11.78 -9.32
C TYR A 44 -6.76 11.17 -7.94
N THR A 45 -7.41 10.02 -7.86
CA THR A 45 -7.31 9.13 -6.72
C THR A 45 -6.27 8.06 -7.03
N LEU A 46 -5.15 8.09 -6.33
CA LEU A 46 -4.12 7.05 -6.35
C LEU A 46 -4.42 6.01 -5.26
N ARG A 47 -4.28 4.73 -5.61
CA ARG A 47 -4.47 3.61 -4.69
C ARG A 47 -3.25 2.68 -4.74
N PHE A 48 -2.74 2.36 -3.57
CA PHE A 48 -1.79 1.28 -3.35
C PHE A 48 -2.49 0.10 -2.69
N GLU A 49 -2.18 -1.10 -3.13
CA GLU A 49 -2.59 -2.33 -2.45
C GLU A 49 -1.42 -3.30 -2.37
N GLY A 50 -1.03 -3.66 -1.15
CA GLY A 50 0.06 -4.59 -0.87
C GLY A 50 -0.34 -5.68 0.10
N LYS A 51 0.17 -6.90 -0.11
CA LYS A 51 0.09 -8.02 0.81
C LYS A 51 1.50 -8.37 1.27
N TYR A 52 1.76 -8.16 2.55
CA TYR A 52 3.04 -8.39 3.20
C TYR A 52 2.91 -9.59 4.12
N ASN A 53 3.68 -10.65 3.88
CA ASN A 53 3.74 -11.76 4.81
C ASN A 53 4.54 -11.32 6.05
N ALA A 54 4.10 -11.74 7.21
CA ALA A 54 4.74 -11.49 8.49
C ALA A 54 5.43 -12.76 8.95
N SER A 55 6.70 -12.64 9.35
CA SER A 55 7.47 -13.73 9.95
C SER A 55 7.04 -14.06 11.39
N GLY A 56 6.15 -13.25 11.97
CA GLY A 56 5.64 -13.37 13.34
C GLY A 56 4.12 -13.28 13.41
N ASN A 57 3.58 -13.55 14.60
CA ASN A 57 2.13 -13.61 14.83
C ASN A 57 1.50 -12.21 14.81
N THR A 58 0.63 -11.96 13.82
CA THR A 58 -0.14 -10.71 13.69
C THR A 58 -1.18 -10.48 14.80
N HIS A 59 -1.50 -11.48 15.64
CA HIS A 59 -2.48 -11.38 16.73
C HIS A 59 -2.13 -10.31 17.76
N VAL A 60 -0.84 -10.11 18.06
CA VAL A 60 -0.42 -9.06 19.01
C VAL A 60 -0.88 -7.70 18.50
N TRP A 61 -0.74 -7.46 17.20
CA TRP A 61 -1.20 -6.23 16.57
C TRP A 61 -2.73 -6.17 16.49
N SER A 62 -3.40 -7.26 16.08
CA SER A 62 -4.87 -7.25 15.94
C SER A 62 -5.61 -7.18 17.27
N ASN A 63 -5.03 -7.68 18.37
CA ASN A 63 -5.59 -7.51 19.71
C ASN A 63 -5.58 -6.04 20.16
N LYS A 64 -4.60 -5.27 19.71
CA LYS A 64 -4.47 -3.84 20.05
C LYS A 64 -5.28 -2.94 19.13
N HIS A 65 -5.33 -3.25 17.84
CA HIS A 65 -5.85 -2.35 16.81
C HIS A 65 -7.12 -2.87 16.11
N GLY A 66 -7.58 -4.09 16.45
CA GLY A 66 -8.60 -4.81 15.69
C GLY A 66 -8.03 -5.47 14.43
N VAL A 67 -8.84 -6.27 13.75
CA VAL A 67 -8.45 -6.94 12.48
C VAL A 67 -8.39 -5.97 11.29
N THR A 68 -8.93 -4.76 11.45
CA THR A 68 -8.86 -3.68 10.48
C THR A 68 -8.64 -2.38 11.24
N PHE A 69 -7.59 -1.66 10.86
CA PHE A 69 -7.23 -0.36 11.41
C PHE A 69 -7.08 0.63 10.26
N THR A 70 -7.64 1.82 10.39
CA THR A 70 -7.52 2.88 9.38
C THR A 70 -7.03 4.16 10.05
N GLN A 71 -6.12 4.86 9.38
CA GLN A 71 -5.66 6.18 9.76
C GLN A 71 -5.64 7.09 8.52
N ASP A 72 -6.06 8.33 8.68
CA ASP A 72 -5.90 9.34 7.64
C ASP A 72 -4.44 9.84 7.62
N PHE A 73 -3.97 10.29 6.47
CA PHE A 73 -2.67 10.95 6.37
C PHE A 73 -2.76 12.33 7.01
N ALA A 74 -1.67 12.80 7.62
CA ALA A 74 -1.62 14.10 8.29
C ALA A 74 -1.94 15.27 7.35
N SER A 75 -1.68 15.10 6.05
CA SER A 75 -2.04 16.02 4.96
C SER A 75 -3.54 16.12 4.69
N GLY A 76 -4.37 15.20 5.22
CA GLY A 76 -5.81 15.14 4.96
C GLY A 76 -6.20 14.70 3.54
N ASP A 77 -5.22 14.42 2.69
CA ASP A 77 -5.41 14.06 1.28
C ASP A 77 -5.57 12.54 1.07
N GLY A 78 -5.71 11.75 2.12
CA GLY A 78 -5.80 10.31 1.97
C GLY A 78 -5.82 9.54 3.28
N ARG A 79 -5.74 8.23 3.16
CA ARG A 79 -5.74 7.29 4.28
C ARG A 79 -5.04 6.01 3.95
N VAL A 80 -4.65 5.29 4.99
CA VAL A 80 -4.15 3.92 4.91
C VAL A 80 -4.96 3.02 5.84
N THR A 81 -5.34 1.87 5.31
CA THR A 81 -6.02 0.79 6.00
C THR A 81 -5.10 -0.42 6.06
N TYR A 82 -4.90 -0.93 7.27
CA TYR A 82 -4.17 -2.15 7.56
C TYR A 82 -5.18 -3.22 7.95
N GLN A 83 -5.11 -4.39 7.30
CA GLN A 83 -5.95 -5.53 7.61
C GLN A 83 -5.09 -6.75 7.90
N THR A 84 -5.40 -7.44 9.00
CA THR A 84 -4.82 -8.76 9.26
C THR A 84 -5.73 -9.81 8.66
N GLY A 85 -5.21 -10.66 7.79
CA GLY A 85 -6.03 -11.70 7.15
C GLY A 85 -5.69 -13.13 7.55
N SER A 86 -4.82 -13.31 8.55
CA SER A 86 -4.51 -14.53 9.33
C SER A 86 -3.31 -14.20 10.24
N LEU A 87 -2.73 -15.21 10.90
CA LEU A 87 -1.53 -15.12 11.75
C LEU A 87 -0.28 -14.59 11.03
N ILE A 88 -0.26 -14.59 9.69
CA ILE A 88 0.98 -14.52 8.90
C ILE A 88 1.02 -13.43 7.82
N TYR A 89 0.04 -12.53 7.72
CA TYR A 89 0.14 -11.43 6.75
C TYR A 89 -0.68 -10.19 7.10
N PHE A 90 -0.22 -9.07 6.58
CA PHE A 90 -0.94 -7.79 6.52
C PHE A 90 -1.31 -7.48 5.08
N LYS A 91 -2.55 -7.02 4.89
CA LYS A 91 -2.98 -6.30 3.70
C LYS A 91 -2.93 -4.81 4.01
N VAL A 92 -2.22 -4.05 3.19
CA VAL A 92 -2.08 -2.60 3.30
C VAL A 92 -2.75 -1.98 2.09
N ILE A 93 -3.70 -1.11 2.34
CA ILE A 93 -4.45 -0.38 1.33
C ILE A 93 -4.26 1.10 1.62
N ALA A 94 -3.59 1.84 0.74
CA ALA A 94 -3.50 3.28 0.85
C ALA A 94 -4.23 3.95 -0.30
N THR A 95 -4.97 5.02 -0.01
CA THR A 95 -5.64 5.86 -0.99
C THR A 95 -5.19 7.29 -0.77
N LYS A 96 -4.82 7.99 -1.84
CA LYS A 96 -4.37 9.39 -1.81
C LYS A 96 -5.00 10.18 -2.96
N GLN A 97 -5.43 11.39 -2.68
CA GLN A 97 -5.86 12.36 -3.66
C GLN A 97 -4.66 13.18 -4.14
N VAL A 98 -4.55 13.36 -5.44
CA VAL A 98 -3.49 14.11 -6.11
C VAL A 98 -4.13 15.13 -7.02
N THR A 99 -3.73 16.38 -6.90
CA THR A 99 -4.14 17.46 -7.81
C THR A 99 -2.93 17.86 -8.64
N VAL A 100 -3.05 17.73 -9.96
CA VAL A 100 -2.04 18.16 -10.92
C VAL A 100 -2.48 19.50 -11.48
N LEU A 101 -1.67 20.53 -11.23
CA LEU A 101 -1.94 21.89 -11.68
C LEU A 101 -1.49 22.07 -13.14
N PRO A 102 -2.07 23.05 -13.87
CA PRO A 102 -1.60 23.44 -15.20
C PRO A 102 -0.15 23.89 -15.24
#